data_AF-A0AAD4CP58-F1
#
_entry.id   AF-A0AAD4CP58-F1
#
_cell.length_a   1.000
_cell.length_b   1.000
_cell.length_c   1.000
_cell.angle_alpha   90.00
_cell.angle_beta   90.00
_cell.angle_gamma   90.00
#
_symmetry.space_group_name_H-M   'P 1'
#
loop_
_entity.id
_entity.type
_entity.pdbx_description
1 polymer ?
#
loop_
_entity_poly.entity_id
_entity_poly.type
_entity_poly.pdbx_seq_one_letter_code
_entity_poly.pdbx_strand_id
1 'polypeptide(L)'
;MDQPTHVLDADGEVIIVLGDPDSSFAAWNEEMVAYELQEAETARDSSPDVMVISKRKYNLNRKKNGRKTRIPRRTGGEVEKEPIEVPEAPVEEPATGPADRDHGGMEQHDGDEPLSERVYRIQVSAKHLTLASPVFRNTLRGGRKESVTLFQTGSVEIHTTGWDIEAFVILLQLIHCQANDIVKEVSFELLAKITVIADYYECKEVVRLFLEVWIPNLPNIPTTYCRDLMLWLWISWVFRLSIQFHKATSIAMSQSPGRISSLALPIPQNVLGEQRRVPVSADLTYIYLMLEAMNNAREEGIANLLHILHEEQTAFLYDQKGCSFACRSMMYGALTKAMQCNGLNLPRPEPPFHGLNYGGLVQKMISFESPPWYKSRGSSCDHRDVCVYSTFASLFDLLYRNIEGLDLSHYIS
;
A
#
# COMPACT_ATOMS: atom_id res chain seq x y z
N MET A 1 -12.81 -23.92 -36.91
CA MET A 1 -12.43 -22.83 -35.99
C MET A 1 -13.64 -21.93 -35.87
N ASP A 2 -13.97 -21.53 -34.65
CA ASP A 2 -15.04 -20.56 -34.41
C ASP A 2 -14.65 -19.18 -34.99
N GLN A 3 -15.65 -18.44 -35.47
CA GLN A 3 -15.43 -17.14 -36.11
C GLN A 3 -14.82 -16.13 -35.13
N PRO A 4 -13.90 -15.26 -35.59
CA PRO A 4 -13.35 -14.19 -34.77
C PRO A 4 -14.45 -13.18 -34.39
N THR A 5 -14.50 -12.84 -33.11
CA THR A 5 -15.40 -11.84 -32.53
C THR A 5 -14.98 -10.42 -32.92
N HIS A 6 -13.67 -10.20 -33.07
CA HIS A 6 -13.09 -8.94 -33.54
C HIS A 6 -12.07 -9.23 -34.64
N VAL A 7 -12.12 -8.47 -35.73
CA VAL A 7 -11.18 -8.59 -36.85
C VAL A 7 -10.49 -7.25 -37.04
N LEU A 8 -9.23 -7.16 -36.65
CA LEU A 8 -8.40 -5.97 -36.86
C LEU A 8 -7.59 -6.11 -38.15
N ASP A 9 -7.19 -7.34 -38.50
CA ASP A 9 -6.59 -7.66 -39.79
C ASP A 9 -7.27 -8.90 -40.38
N ALA A 10 -7.97 -8.74 -41.50
CA ALA A 10 -8.70 -9.83 -42.15
C ALA A 10 -7.75 -10.90 -42.73
N ASP A 11 -6.53 -10.50 -43.10
CA ASP A 11 -5.46 -11.38 -43.55
C ASP A 11 -4.53 -11.79 -42.39
N GLY A 12 -4.87 -11.39 -41.16
CA GLY A 12 -4.07 -11.63 -39.97
C GLY A 12 -3.94 -13.11 -39.63
N GLU A 13 -2.71 -13.54 -39.31
CA GLU A 13 -2.37 -14.94 -39.08
C GLU A 13 -2.53 -15.38 -37.63
N VAL A 14 -2.81 -14.45 -36.72
CA VAL A 14 -2.89 -14.72 -35.27
C VAL A 14 -4.31 -14.51 -34.79
N ILE A 15 -4.83 -15.52 -34.07
CA ILE A 15 -6.07 -15.41 -33.31
C ILE A 15 -5.70 -15.34 -31.83
N ILE A 16 -5.93 -14.19 -31.19
CA ILE A 16 -5.82 -14.10 -29.74
C ILE A 16 -7.15 -14.56 -29.14
N VAL A 17 -7.09 -15.56 -28.27
CA VAL A 17 -8.22 -16.11 -27.52
C VAL A 17 -8.16 -15.55 -26.11
N LEU A 18 -9.03 -14.59 -25.80
CA LEU A 18 -9.15 -13.94 -24.51
C LEU A 18 -10.29 -14.58 -23.70
N GLY A 19 -9.96 -15.22 -22.58
CA GLY A 19 -10.93 -15.66 -21.58
C GLY A 19 -11.04 -14.69 -20.39
N ASP A 20 -12.09 -14.80 -19.60
CA ASP A 20 -12.31 -13.99 -18.37
C ASP A 20 -12.03 -12.48 -18.53
N PRO A 21 -12.76 -11.77 -19.40
CA PRO A 21 -12.43 -10.39 -19.74
C PRO A 21 -12.89 -9.34 -18.72
N ASP A 22 -13.64 -9.74 -17.69
CA ASP A 22 -14.26 -8.83 -16.71
C ASP A 22 -13.67 -9.03 -15.29
N SER A 23 -12.40 -9.46 -15.21
CA SER A 23 -11.73 -9.67 -13.92
C SER A 23 -11.63 -8.36 -13.11
N SER A 24 -11.64 -8.46 -11.78
CA SER A 24 -11.62 -7.28 -10.90
C SER A 24 -10.36 -6.43 -11.12
N PHE A 25 -10.53 -5.17 -11.52
CA PHE A 25 -9.41 -4.26 -11.81
C PHE A 25 -9.14 -3.30 -10.65
N ALA A 26 -7.90 -3.30 -10.16
CA ALA A 26 -7.43 -2.39 -9.10
C ALA A 26 -8.35 -2.38 -7.89
N ALA A 27 -8.59 -3.57 -7.31
CA ALA A 27 -9.50 -3.73 -6.18
C ALA A 27 -9.04 -2.84 -5.02
N TRP A 28 -9.92 -1.92 -4.63
CA TRP A 28 -9.71 -1.02 -3.51
C TRP A 28 -10.49 -1.55 -2.32
N ASN A 29 -9.79 -2.22 -1.41
CA ASN A 29 -10.40 -2.72 -0.19
C ASN A 29 -10.47 -1.58 0.83
N GLU A 30 -11.57 -0.82 0.84
CA GLU A 30 -11.89 0.11 1.95
C GLU A 30 -11.90 -0.64 3.30
N GLU A 31 -12.29 -1.91 3.25
CA GLU A 31 -12.26 -2.82 4.39
C GLU A 31 -10.85 -3.18 4.86
N MET A 32 -9.81 -3.24 4.03
CA MET A 32 -8.43 -3.46 4.55
C MET A 32 -7.97 -2.27 5.40
N VAL A 33 -8.35 -1.05 4.99
CA VAL A 33 -8.12 0.16 5.79
C VAL A 33 -8.95 0.10 7.08
N ALA A 34 -10.16 -0.46 7.07
CA ALA A 34 -11.03 -0.60 8.24
C ALA A 34 -10.69 -1.79 9.17
N TYR A 35 -10.22 -2.92 8.65
CA TYR A 35 -9.81 -4.10 9.38
C TYR A 35 -8.47 -3.86 10.08
N GLU A 36 -7.51 -3.17 9.43
CA GLU A 36 -6.30 -2.67 10.10
C GLU A 36 -6.63 -1.70 11.24
N LEU A 37 -7.71 -0.92 11.13
CA LEU A 37 -8.22 -0.06 12.21
C LEU A 37 -8.87 -0.85 13.35
N GLN A 38 -9.59 -1.95 13.07
CA GLN A 38 -10.19 -2.83 14.08
C GLN A 38 -9.16 -3.67 14.85
N GLU A 39 -8.12 -4.19 14.19
CA GLU A 39 -7.04 -4.91 14.88
C GLU A 39 -6.29 -4.00 15.87
N ALA A 40 -6.08 -2.73 15.50
CA ALA A 40 -5.48 -1.73 16.39
C ALA A 40 -6.35 -1.37 17.61
N GLU A 41 -7.69 -1.48 17.51
CA GLU A 41 -8.60 -1.31 18.64
C GLU A 41 -8.61 -2.53 19.57
N THR A 42 -8.62 -3.75 19.01
CA THR A 42 -8.57 -5.00 19.81
C THR A 42 -7.24 -5.20 20.56
N ALA A 43 -6.13 -4.69 20.03
CA ALA A 43 -4.83 -4.69 20.71
C ALA A 43 -4.76 -3.71 21.91
N ARG A 44 -5.65 -2.71 22.00
CA ARG A 44 -5.75 -1.79 23.15
C ARG A 44 -6.53 -2.39 24.32
N ASP A 45 -7.44 -3.32 24.04
CA ASP A 45 -8.30 -3.95 25.05
C ASP A 45 -7.62 -5.14 25.78
N SER A 46 -6.39 -5.48 25.38
CA SER A 46 -5.61 -6.60 25.91
C SER A 46 -4.33 -6.15 26.65
N SER A 47 -4.41 -5.10 27.47
CA SER A 47 -3.38 -4.74 28.46
C SER A 47 -4.00 -4.65 29.87
N PRO A 48 -3.32 -5.12 30.93
CA PRO A 48 -3.97 -5.48 32.18
C PRO A 48 -4.46 -4.27 32.98
N ASP A 49 -5.63 -4.45 33.59
CA ASP A 49 -6.32 -3.53 34.50
C ASP A 49 -5.39 -2.73 35.41
N VAL A 50 -5.35 -1.41 35.21
CA VAL A 50 -4.78 -0.48 36.18
C VAL A 50 -5.71 -0.41 37.38
N MET A 51 -5.21 -0.85 38.54
CA MET A 51 -5.92 -0.80 39.82
C MET A 51 -6.52 0.58 40.09
N VAL A 52 -7.85 0.60 40.21
CA VAL A 52 -8.62 1.73 40.72
C VAL A 52 -8.26 1.97 42.19
N ILE A 53 -7.40 2.96 42.46
CA ILE A 53 -7.17 3.43 43.83
C ILE A 53 -8.36 4.29 44.24
N SER A 54 -9.27 3.67 45.01
CA SER A 54 -10.37 4.35 45.69
C SER A 54 -9.86 5.42 46.66
N LYS A 55 -10.56 6.57 46.67
CA LYS A 55 -10.32 7.70 47.55
C LYS A 55 -10.30 7.27 49.03
N ARG A 56 -9.16 7.37 49.70
CA ARG A 56 -9.09 7.45 51.18
C ARG A 56 -8.33 8.68 51.61
N LYS A 57 -9.08 9.59 52.25
CA LYS A 57 -8.57 10.74 53.00
C LYS A 57 -7.66 10.24 54.13
N TYR A 58 -6.46 10.76 54.25
CA TYR A 58 -5.66 10.63 55.47
C TYR A 58 -5.44 12.00 56.11
N ASN A 59 -5.91 12.10 57.36
CA ASN A 59 -5.55 13.13 58.31
C ASN A 59 -4.13 12.89 58.82
N LEU A 60 -3.35 13.96 58.92
CA LEU A 60 -2.09 13.99 59.67
C LEU A 60 -2.34 13.67 61.16
N ASN A 61 -1.55 12.76 61.72
CA ASN A 61 -0.97 12.93 63.07
C ASN A 61 0.15 11.92 63.41
N ARG A 62 1.38 12.43 63.37
CA ARG A 62 2.33 12.55 64.49
C ARG A 62 2.73 11.31 65.34
N LYS A 63 4.05 11.06 65.29
CA LYS A 63 5.05 10.70 66.36
C LYS A 63 5.42 9.23 66.67
N LYS A 64 6.74 9.01 66.47
CA LYS A 64 7.81 8.56 67.41
C LYS A 64 8.22 7.08 67.52
N ASN A 65 9.54 6.93 67.27
CA ASN A 65 10.56 6.15 67.98
C ASN A 65 10.79 4.66 67.64
N GLY A 66 12.07 4.31 67.42
CA GLY A 66 12.63 3.09 68.01
C GLY A 66 13.56 2.19 67.18
N ARG A 67 14.81 2.63 66.97
CA ARG A 67 16.09 1.89 67.13
C ARG A 67 16.27 0.41 66.66
N LYS A 68 17.44 0.24 66.00
CA LYS A 68 18.44 -0.87 66.02
C LYS A 68 18.45 -1.89 64.85
N THR A 69 19.42 -1.67 63.99
CA THR A 69 20.10 -2.58 63.07
C THR A 69 20.91 -3.67 63.77
N ARG A 70 20.94 -4.88 63.19
CA ARG A 70 21.96 -5.93 63.42
C ARG A 70 22.16 -6.77 62.15
N ILE A 71 23.43 -6.93 61.76
CA ILE A 71 24.06 -7.75 60.69
C ILE A 71 24.15 -9.22 61.25
N PRO A 72 24.19 -10.37 60.49
CA PRO A 72 25.19 -10.67 59.47
C PRO A 72 24.86 -11.65 58.30
N ARG A 73 25.93 -11.87 57.52
CA ARG A 73 26.19 -12.41 56.17
C ARG A 73 26.40 -13.95 56.13
N ARG A 74 26.41 -14.49 54.88
CA ARG A 74 26.95 -15.79 54.34
C ARG A 74 25.95 -16.97 54.29
N THR A 75 25.90 -17.89 53.31
CA THR A 75 26.72 -18.26 52.11
C THR A 75 26.00 -19.33 51.27
N GLY A 76 26.16 -19.31 49.95
CA GLY A 76 26.52 -20.44 49.04
C GLY A 76 25.63 -21.67 48.83
N GLY A 77 25.41 -22.05 47.56
CA GLY A 77 25.00 -23.40 47.12
C GLY A 77 24.48 -23.45 45.68
N GLU A 78 25.20 -24.14 44.80
CA GLU A 78 24.97 -24.41 43.36
C GLU A 78 23.89 -25.49 43.12
N VAL A 79 23.27 -25.55 41.91
CA VAL A 79 22.67 -26.78 41.33
C VAL A 79 22.82 -26.81 39.79
N GLU A 80 23.11 -28.01 39.32
CA GLU A 80 23.47 -28.55 37.99
C GLU A 80 22.40 -28.54 36.87
N LYS A 81 22.89 -28.86 35.66
CA LYS A 81 22.18 -29.18 34.41
C LYS A 81 22.04 -30.70 34.24
N GLU A 82 20.99 -31.16 33.56
CA GLU A 82 20.95 -32.48 32.89
C GLU A 82 20.27 -32.41 31.49
N PRO A 83 20.59 -33.34 30.56
CA PRO A 83 20.13 -33.37 29.16
C PRO A 83 19.11 -34.47 28.82
N ILE A 84 18.53 -34.40 27.62
CA ILE A 84 17.45 -35.26 27.08
C ILE A 84 18.03 -36.33 26.12
N GLU A 85 17.57 -37.57 26.24
CA GLU A 85 17.83 -38.72 25.35
C GLU A 85 16.63 -39.05 24.41
N VAL A 86 16.93 -39.67 23.27
CA VAL A 86 16.01 -40.27 22.27
C VAL A 86 16.19 -41.81 22.33
N PRO A 87 15.18 -42.66 22.03
CA PRO A 87 15.28 -43.47 20.78
C PRO A 87 13.95 -43.96 20.11
N GLU A 88 14.04 -44.07 18.77
CA GLU A 88 13.55 -45.05 17.75
C GLU A 88 12.21 -45.85 17.78
N ALA A 89 11.77 -46.17 16.54
CA ALA A 89 10.53 -46.81 16.06
C ALA A 89 10.51 -48.36 16.09
N PRO A 90 9.37 -49.01 15.70
CA PRO A 90 9.39 -49.89 14.50
C PRO A 90 8.07 -49.97 13.66
N VAL A 91 8.15 -50.72 12.56
CA VAL A 91 7.34 -50.81 11.30
C VAL A 91 6.36 -52.02 11.27
N GLU A 92 5.22 -51.96 10.55
CA GLU A 92 4.69 -52.97 9.57
C GLU A 92 3.25 -52.67 9.03
N GLU A 93 3.00 -52.98 7.75
CA GLU A 93 1.74 -52.88 6.94
C GLU A 93 0.94 -54.22 6.90
N PRO A 94 0.07 -54.58 5.90
CA PRO A 94 -1.14 -53.98 5.27
C PRO A 94 -2.37 -54.96 5.24
N ALA A 95 -3.59 -54.53 4.82
CA ALA A 95 -4.60 -55.40 4.13
C ALA A 95 -5.91 -54.69 3.65
N THR A 96 -6.12 -54.70 2.32
CA THR A 96 -7.32 -55.06 1.47
C THR A 96 -8.80 -54.88 1.92
N GLY A 97 -9.67 -54.39 0.99
CA GLY A 97 -11.16 -54.18 1.06
C GLY A 97 -12.04 -55.47 0.99
N PRO A 98 -13.30 -55.52 0.45
CA PRO A 98 -14.13 -54.53 -0.29
C PRO A 98 -15.69 -54.49 -0.01
N ALA A 99 -16.40 -53.59 -0.74
CA ALA A 99 -17.74 -53.68 -1.39
C ALA A 99 -19.12 -53.70 -0.65
N ASP A 100 -20.01 -52.81 -1.16
CA ASP A 100 -21.35 -53.06 -1.77
C ASP A 100 -22.69 -52.58 -1.10
N ARG A 101 -23.42 -51.75 -1.89
CA ARG A 101 -24.89 -51.56 -2.10
C ARG A 101 -25.70 -50.76 -1.05
N ASP A 102 -26.69 -49.89 -1.36
CA ASP A 102 -27.72 -49.94 -2.41
C ASP A 102 -28.51 -48.61 -2.60
N HIS A 103 -28.87 -48.32 -3.87
CA HIS A 103 -30.05 -47.66 -4.47
C HIS A 103 -30.78 -46.40 -3.91
N GLY A 104 -31.05 -45.46 -4.85
CA GLY A 104 -32.20 -44.54 -4.79
C GLY A 104 -32.12 -43.38 -5.80
N GLY A 105 -32.74 -43.52 -6.97
CA GLY A 105 -32.70 -42.52 -8.05
C GLY A 105 -33.63 -41.32 -7.82
N MET A 106 -33.26 -40.18 -8.42
CA MET A 106 -34.18 -39.10 -8.74
C MET A 106 -33.63 -38.36 -9.96
N GLU A 107 -34.35 -38.42 -11.07
CA GLU A 107 -34.14 -37.56 -12.22
C GLU A 107 -34.38 -36.11 -11.78
N GLN A 108 -33.33 -35.31 -11.78
CA GLN A 108 -33.44 -33.85 -11.82
C GLN A 108 -32.71 -33.38 -13.06
N HIS A 109 -33.54 -32.99 -14.02
CA HIS A 109 -33.15 -32.21 -15.17
C HIS A 109 -32.97 -30.77 -14.65
N ASP A 110 -31.79 -30.46 -14.11
CA ASP A 110 -31.34 -29.07 -14.00
C ASP A 110 -30.19 -28.93 -14.98
N GLY A 111 -30.41 -28.05 -15.96
CA GLY A 111 -29.43 -27.78 -16.99
C GLY A 111 -28.23 -27.10 -16.37
N ASP A 112 -27.16 -27.86 -16.17
CA ASP A 112 -25.81 -27.35 -16.36
C ASP A 112 -25.67 -27.05 -17.86
N GLU A 113 -26.29 -25.95 -18.31
CA GLU A 113 -25.66 -25.17 -19.37
C GLU A 113 -24.30 -24.77 -18.79
N PRO A 114 -23.16 -25.25 -19.33
CA PRO A 114 -21.89 -24.76 -18.86
C PRO A 114 -21.96 -23.25 -19.05
N LEU A 115 -21.80 -22.48 -17.96
CA LEU A 115 -21.59 -21.04 -18.03
C LEU A 115 -20.53 -20.86 -19.11
N SER A 116 -20.97 -20.46 -20.30
CA SER A 116 -20.10 -20.26 -21.44
C SER A 116 -19.16 -19.17 -21.00
N GLU A 117 -17.96 -19.55 -20.55
CA GLU A 117 -16.88 -18.65 -20.23
C GLU A 117 -16.79 -17.67 -21.41
N ARG A 118 -16.99 -16.37 -21.15
CA ARG A 118 -17.05 -15.38 -22.25
C ARG A 118 -15.67 -15.33 -22.89
N VAL A 119 -15.52 -16.04 -24.00
CA VAL A 119 -14.28 -16.11 -24.77
C VAL A 119 -14.39 -15.22 -26.00
N TYR A 120 -13.40 -14.33 -26.16
CA TYR A 120 -13.28 -13.45 -27.32
C TYR A 120 -12.14 -13.93 -28.22
N ARG A 121 -12.38 -13.96 -29.53
CA ARG A 121 -11.40 -14.35 -30.55
C ARG A 121 -11.07 -13.12 -31.39
N ILE A 122 -9.83 -12.65 -31.32
CA ILE A 122 -9.39 -11.39 -31.94
C ILE A 122 -8.37 -11.71 -33.03
N GLN A 123 -8.71 -11.46 -34.29
CA GLN A 123 -7.83 -11.68 -35.44
C GLN A 123 -6.94 -10.48 -35.69
N VAL A 124 -5.63 -10.72 -35.68
CA VAL A 124 -4.56 -9.71 -35.75
C VAL A 124 -3.38 -10.21 -36.57
N SER A 125 -2.52 -9.28 -37.00
CA SER A 125 -1.33 -9.59 -37.78
C SER A 125 -0.12 -9.88 -36.91
N ALA A 126 0.55 -11.01 -37.17
CA ALA A 126 1.79 -11.38 -36.49
C ALA A 126 2.87 -10.30 -36.65
N LYS A 127 2.91 -9.65 -37.81
CA LYS A 127 3.91 -8.63 -38.12
C LYS A 127 3.76 -7.39 -37.24
N HIS A 128 2.53 -6.89 -37.06
CA HIS A 128 2.26 -5.74 -36.20
C HIS A 128 2.58 -6.06 -34.73
N LEU A 129 2.09 -7.20 -34.22
CA LEU A 129 2.37 -7.64 -32.85
C LEU A 129 3.86 -7.77 -32.58
N THR A 130 4.58 -8.49 -33.45
CA THR A 130 6.02 -8.70 -33.25
C THR A 130 6.84 -7.44 -33.41
N LEU A 131 6.37 -6.44 -34.17
CA LEU A 131 7.06 -5.15 -34.28
C LEU A 131 6.91 -4.32 -33.01
N ALA A 132 5.70 -4.25 -32.47
CA ALA A 132 5.35 -3.35 -31.37
C ALA A 132 5.68 -3.89 -29.98
N SER A 133 5.69 -5.21 -29.77
CA SER A 133 5.83 -5.83 -28.46
C SER A 133 6.97 -6.86 -28.42
N PRO A 134 7.97 -6.69 -27.54
CA PRO A 134 8.96 -7.72 -27.22
C PRO A 134 8.33 -9.05 -26.77
N VAL A 135 7.27 -8.99 -25.96
CA VAL A 135 6.57 -10.18 -25.46
C VAL A 135 5.96 -10.97 -26.62
N PHE A 136 5.16 -10.33 -27.48
CA PHE A 136 4.61 -11.00 -28.66
C PHE A 136 5.70 -11.44 -29.65
N ARG A 137 6.77 -10.65 -29.82
CA ARG A 137 7.94 -11.04 -30.64
C ARG A 137 8.55 -12.34 -30.14
N ASN A 138 8.73 -12.47 -28.84
CA ASN A 138 9.29 -13.68 -28.23
C ASN A 138 8.34 -14.87 -28.35
N THR A 139 7.02 -14.65 -28.28
CA THR A 139 6.00 -15.71 -28.48
C THR A 139 5.95 -16.20 -29.92
N LEU A 140 5.97 -15.28 -30.89
CA LEU A 140 5.75 -15.58 -32.31
C LEU A 140 7.04 -15.80 -33.11
N ARG A 141 8.23 -15.71 -32.49
CA ARG A 141 9.51 -16.00 -33.14
C ARG A 141 10.32 -17.05 -32.37
N GLY A 142 11.16 -17.78 -33.10
CA GLY A 142 12.08 -18.76 -32.54
C GLY A 142 11.50 -20.18 -32.48
N GLY A 143 12.02 -21.02 -31.57
CA GLY A 143 11.64 -22.43 -31.45
C GLY A 143 10.44 -22.73 -30.54
N ARG A 144 9.62 -21.71 -30.20
CA ARG A 144 8.40 -21.91 -29.39
C ARG A 144 7.29 -22.60 -30.17
N LYS A 145 6.36 -23.23 -29.47
CA LYS A 145 5.25 -24.00 -30.07
C LYS A 145 4.44 -23.12 -31.03
N GLU A 146 4.14 -21.89 -30.63
CA GLU A 146 3.35 -20.93 -31.38
C GLU A 146 4.04 -20.53 -32.70
N SER A 147 5.35 -20.27 -32.65
CA SER A 147 6.17 -19.97 -33.83
C SER A 147 6.24 -21.15 -34.82
N VAL A 148 6.38 -22.38 -34.30
CA VAL A 148 6.35 -23.60 -35.11
C VAL A 148 4.99 -23.80 -35.77
N THR A 149 3.90 -23.64 -35.01
CA THR A 149 2.53 -23.74 -35.54
C THR A 149 2.26 -22.70 -36.61
N LEU A 150 2.67 -21.44 -36.39
CA LEU A 150 2.53 -20.37 -37.37
C LEU A 150 3.26 -20.71 -38.68
N PHE A 151 4.49 -21.23 -38.59
CA PHE A 151 5.26 -21.64 -39.77
C PHE A 151 4.65 -22.83 -40.52
N GLN A 152 4.13 -23.83 -39.79
CA GLN A 152 3.61 -25.07 -40.38
C GLN A 152 2.20 -24.93 -40.95
N THR A 153 1.34 -24.15 -40.29
CA THR A 153 -0.09 -24.08 -40.59
C THR A 153 -0.52 -22.76 -41.21
N GLY A 154 0.35 -21.75 -41.20
CA GLY A 154 0.05 -20.40 -41.69
C GLY A 154 -0.82 -19.56 -40.73
N SER A 155 -1.22 -20.10 -39.58
CA SER A 155 -1.94 -19.36 -38.53
C SER A 155 -1.63 -19.90 -37.13
N VAL A 156 -1.93 -19.15 -36.07
CA VAL A 156 -1.72 -19.62 -34.69
C VAL A 156 -2.71 -18.99 -33.71
N GLU A 157 -3.10 -19.75 -32.67
CA GLU A 157 -3.87 -19.24 -31.54
C GLU A 157 -2.95 -18.88 -30.37
N ILE A 158 -3.15 -17.70 -29.77
CA ILE A 158 -2.50 -17.29 -28.52
C ILE A 158 -3.58 -17.14 -27.46
N HIS A 159 -3.47 -17.88 -26.36
CA HIS A 159 -4.42 -17.81 -25.26
C HIS A 159 -3.95 -16.83 -24.19
N THR A 160 -4.87 -15.99 -23.70
CA THR A 160 -4.66 -15.08 -22.58
C THR A 160 -5.96 -14.92 -21.80
N THR A 161 -5.89 -14.44 -20.56
CA THR A 161 -7.06 -14.30 -19.69
C THR A 161 -6.96 -13.05 -18.83
N GLY A 162 -8.09 -12.55 -18.31
CA GLY A 162 -8.12 -11.52 -17.28
C GLY A 162 -8.07 -10.07 -17.79
N TRP A 163 -7.85 -9.85 -19.09
CA TRP A 163 -7.81 -8.51 -19.65
C TRP A 163 -9.19 -7.95 -19.93
N ASP A 164 -9.40 -6.69 -19.55
CA ASP A 164 -10.55 -5.91 -20.05
C ASP A 164 -10.56 -5.89 -21.58
N ILE A 165 -11.64 -6.40 -22.17
CA ILE A 165 -11.77 -6.56 -23.62
C ILE A 165 -11.65 -5.23 -24.36
N GLU A 166 -12.24 -4.15 -23.84
CA GLU A 166 -12.21 -2.83 -24.47
C GLU A 166 -10.77 -2.28 -24.46
N ALA A 167 -10.12 -2.32 -23.30
CA ALA A 167 -8.74 -1.88 -23.14
C ALA A 167 -7.79 -2.67 -24.05
N PHE A 168 -7.97 -3.99 -24.15
CA PHE A 168 -7.11 -4.85 -24.96
C PHE A 168 -7.32 -4.61 -26.46
N VAL A 169 -8.57 -4.50 -26.91
CA VAL A 169 -8.87 -4.18 -28.32
C VAL A 169 -8.32 -2.81 -28.70
N ILE A 170 -8.45 -1.79 -27.85
CA ILE A 170 -7.86 -0.47 -28.11
C ILE A 170 -6.35 -0.59 -28.27
N LEU A 171 -5.65 -1.27 -27.36
CA LEU A 171 -4.20 -1.45 -27.47
C LEU A 171 -3.81 -2.14 -28.79
N LEU A 172 -4.53 -3.21 -29.16
CA LEU A 172 -4.30 -3.92 -30.42
C LEU A 172 -4.58 -3.02 -31.64
N GLN A 173 -5.62 -2.19 -31.61
CA GLN A 173 -5.90 -1.21 -32.68
C GLN A 173 -4.76 -0.21 -32.80
N LEU A 174 -4.22 0.30 -31.68
CA LEU A 174 -3.05 1.18 -31.71
C LEU A 174 -1.82 0.49 -32.32
N ILE A 175 -1.57 -0.78 -31.98
CA ILE A 175 -0.50 -1.59 -32.57
C ILE A 175 -0.67 -1.75 -34.08
N HIS A 176 -1.92 -1.82 -34.56
CA HIS A 176 -2.25 -1.93 -35.99
C HIS A 176 -2.40 -0.57 -36.68
N CYS A 177 -2.06 0.54 -36.02
CA CYS A 177 -2.22 1.90 -36.54
C CYS A 177 -3.67 2.25 -36.93
N GLN A 178 -4.66 1.61 -36.30
CA GLN A 178 -6.10 1.80 -36.54
C GLN A 178 -6.72 2.74 -35.49
N ALA A 179 -6.10 3.89 -35.25
CA ALA A 179 -6.50 4.82 -34.19
C ALA A 179 -7.55 5.87 -34.63
N ASN A 180 -8.05 5.84 -35.88
CA ASN A 180 -8.99 6.83 -36.41
C ASN A 180 -10.28 6.91 -35.59
N ASP A 181 -10.75 8.13 -35.28
CA ASP A 181 -12.01 8.54 -34.60
C ASP A 181 -12.39 7.85 -33.28
N ILE A 182 -12.00 6.59 -33.06
CA ILE A 182 -12.39 5.69 -31.97
C ILE A 182 -11.73 6.07 -30.65
N VAL A 183 -10.52 6.66 -30.67
CA VAL A 183 -9.73 6.88 -29.44
C VAL A 183 -9.41 8.36 -29.19
N LYS A 184 -10.36 9.26 -29.46
CA LYS A 184 -10.22 10.67 -29.10
C LYS A 184 -10.37 10.90 -27.60
N GLU A 185 -11.21 10.10 -26.97
CA GLU A 185 -11.50 10.16 -25.54
C GLU A 185 -11.42 8.76 -24.97
N VAL A 186 -10.74 8.63 -23.83
CA VAL A 186 -10.72 7.40 -23.03
C VAL A 186 -11.06 7.80 -21.60
N SER A 187 -11.85 6.96 -20.93
CA SER A 187 -12.08 7.16 -19.51
C SER A 187 -10.77 6.95 -18.73
N PHE A 188 -10.69 7.56 -17.55
CA PHE A 188 -9.52 7.40 -16.68
C PHE A 188 -9.25 5.94 -16.31
N GLU A 189 -10.30 5.17 -16.01
CA GLU A 189 -10.19 3.74 -15.71
C GLU A 189 -9.77 2.93 -16.94
N LEU A 190 -10.29 3.24 -18.13
CA LEU A 190 -9.89 2.59 -19.36
C LEU A 190 -8.41 2.85 -19.69
N LEU A 191 -7.92 4.09 -19.49
CA LEU A 191 -6.49 4.38 -19.63
C LEU A 191 -5.65 3.58 -18.64
N ALA A 192 -6.08 3.47 -17.37
CA ALA A 192 -5.36 2.68 -16.38
C ALA A 192 -5.29 1.19 -16.77
N LYS A 193 -6.37 0.62 -17.30
CA LYS A 193 -6.41 -0.74 -17.84
C LYS A 193 -5.46 -0.90 -19.04
N ILE A 194 -5.54 0.01 -20.02
CA ILE A 194 -4.61 0.05 -21.17
C ILE A 194 -3.16 0.13 -20.70
N THR A 195 -2.88 0.93 -19.66
CA THR A 195 -1.54 1.10 -19.08
C THR A 195 -0.99 -0.23 -18.57
N VAL A 196 -1.76 -0.99 -17.79
CA VAL A 196 -1.34 -2.30 -17.27
C VAL A 196 -1.06 -3.28 -18.42
N ILE A 197 -1.95 -3.34 -19.40
CA ILE A 197 -1.79 -4.23 -20.55
C ILE A 197 -0.54 -3.85 -21.37
N ALA A 198 -0.33 -2.55 -21.61
CA ALA A 198 0.81 -2.05 -22.36
C ALA A 198 2.14 -2.26 -21.64
N ASP A 199 2.16 -2.19 -20.31
CA ASP A 199 3.30 -2.55 -19.48
C ASP A 199 3.58 -4.06 -19.56
N TYR A 200 2.55 -4.91 -19.41
CA TYR A 200 2.66 -6.37 -19.53
C TYR A 200 3.26 -6.81 -20.87
N TYR A 201 2.77 -6.26 -21.98
CA TYR A 201 3.26 -6.60 -23.32
C TYR A 201 4.49 -5.78 -23.73
N GLU A 202 5.06 -4.98 -22.83
CA GLU A 202 6.24 -4.14 -23.07
C GLU A 202 6.10 -3.22 -24.31
N CYS A 203 4.91 -2.66 -24.55
CA CYS A 203 4.58 -1.84 -25.72
C CYS A 203 4.05 -0.44 -25.39
N LYS A 204 4.39 0.08 -24.20
CA LYS A 204 3.99 1.42 -23.71
C LYS A 204 4.23 2.58 -24.67
N GLU A 205 5.24 2.51 -25.54
CA GLU A 205 5.53 3.56 -26.53
C GLU A 205 4.39 3.74 -27.55
N VAL A 206 3.64 2.67 -27.85
CA VAL A 206 2.47 2.73 -28.72
C VAL A 206 1.38 3.61 -28.11
N VAL A 207 1.17 3.47 -26.79
CA VAL A 207 0.17 4.26 -26.05
C VAL A 207 0.66 5.69 -25.80
N ARG A 208 1.97 5.86 -25.58
CA ARG A 208 2.60 7.15 -25.29
C ARG A 208 2.25 8.24 -26.31
N LEU A 209 2.14 7.87 -27.59
CA LEU A 209 1.79 8.78 -28.69
C LEU A 209 0.41 9.44 -28.53
N PHE A 210 -0.49 8.84 -27.74
CA PHE A 210 -1.85 9.32 -27.56
C PHE A 210 -2.08 10.03 -26.22
N LEU A 211 -1.10 10.00 -25.31
CA LEU A 211 -1.24 10.61 -23.99
C LEU A 211 -1.45 12.13 -24.05
N GLU A 212 -0.89 12.82 -25.03
CA GLU A 212 -1.09 14.26 -25.22
C GLU A 212 -2.55 14.60 -25.53
N VAL A 213 -3.29 13.66 -26.13
CA VAL A 213 -4.72 13.81 -26.44
C VAL A 213 -5.57 13.40 -25.24
N TRP A 214 -5.19 12.33 -24.54
CA TRP A 214 -6.03 11.78 -23.48
C TRP A 214 -5.88 12.52 -22.15
N ILE A 215 -4.64 12.80 -21.71
CA ILE A 215 -4.37 13.41 -20.38
C ILE A 215 -5.15 14.70 -20.13
N PRO A 216 -5.27 15.64 -21.08
CA PRO A 216 -6.03 16.88 -20.85
C PRO A 216 -7.52 16.67 -20.53
N ASN A 217 -8.09 15.53 -20.94
CA ASN A 217 -9.49 15.19 -20.73
C ASN A 217 -9.73 14.35 -19.46
N LEU A 218 -8.66 13.99 -18.75
CA LEU A 218 -8.73 13.19 -17.52
C LEU A 218 -8.99 14.06 -16.28
N PRO A 219 -9.55 13.47 -15.20
CA PRO A 219 -9.66 14.16 -13.92
C PRO A 219 -8.28 14.57 -13.40
N ASN A 220 -8.23 15.71 -12.71
CA ASN A 220 -7.02 16.15 -12.03
C ASN A 220 -6.54 15.12 -11.00
N ILE A 221 -5.23 15.09 -10.74
CA ILE A 221 -4.65 14.26 -9.67
C ILE A 221 -5.36 14.57 -8.34
N PRO A 222 -5.93 13.55 -7.66
CA PRO A 222 -6.61 13.72 -6.38
C PRO A 222 -5.72 14.35 -5.32
N THR A 223 -6.32 15.08 -4.37
CA THR A 223 -5.61 15.67 -3.23
C THR A 223 -5.59 14.79 -1.99
N THR A 224 -6.22 13.61 -2.05
CA THR A 224 -6.37 12.66 -0.96
C THR A 224 -5.92 11.27 -1.40
N TYR A 225 -5.50 10.44 -0.45
CA TYR A 225 -5.19 9.04 -0.72
C TYR A 225 -6.47 8.26 -1.06
N CYS A 226 -6.54 7.74 -2.28
CA CYS A 226 -7.70 7.02 -2.82
C CYS A 226 -7.29 6.16 -4.02
N ARG A 227 -8.21 5.34 -4.53
CA ARG A 227 -8.00 4.48 -5.70
C ARG A 227 -7.47 5.27 -6.89
N ASP A 228 -8.09 6.39 -7.21
CA ASP A 228 -7.73 7.18 -8.38
C ASP A 228 -6.32 7.79 -8.27
N LEU A 229 -5.85 8.09 -7.06
CA LEU A 229 -4.47 8.54 -6.84
C LEU A 229 -3.47 7.44 -7.20
N MET A 230 -3.78 6.19 -6.84
CA MET A 230 -2.94 5.04 -7.14
C MET A 230 -2.97 4.67 -8.62
N LEU A 231 -4.11 4.84 -9.31
CA LEU A 231 -4.17 4.73 -10.76
C LEU A 231 -3.31 5.81 -11.43
N TRP A 232 -3.36 7.06 -10.95
CA TRP A 232 -2.49 8.14 -11.41
C TRP A 232 -1.01 7.83 -11.17
N LEU A 233 -0.66 7.28 -10.00
CA LEU A 233 0.69 6.82 -9.69
C LEU A 233 1.16 5.81 -10.74
N TRP A 234 0.35 4.78 -11.02
CA TRP A 234 0.68 3.75 -12.01
C TRP A 234 0.87 4.31 -13.42
N ILE A 235 -0.11 5.10 -13.91
CA ILE A 235 -0.05 5.76 -15.22
C ILE A 235 1.22 6.63 -15.32
N SER A 236 1.49 7.44 -14.29
CA SER A 236 2.65 8.33 -14.29
C SER A 236 3.98 7.60 -14.24
N TRP A 237 4.05 6.45 -13.55
CA TRP A 237 5.23 5.62 -13.49
C TRP A 237 5.52 4.95 -14.83
N VAL A 238 4.54 4.22 -15.40
CA VAL A 238 4.69 3.49 -16.67
C VAL A 238 5.07 4.43 -17.81
N PHE A 239 4.40 5.58 -17.92
CA PHE A 239 4.62 6.54 -19.02
C PHE A 239 5.66 7.63 -18.73
N ARG A 240 6.35 7.52 -17.59
CA ARG A 240 7.42 8.42 -17.18
C ARG A 240 7.00 9.90 -17.09
N LEU A 241 5.85 10.15 -16.47
CA LEU A 241 5.28 11.48 -16.27
C LEU A 241 5.77 12.07 -14.93
N SER A 242 7.00 12.59 -14.89
CA SER A 242 7.69 12.95 -13.64
C SER A 242 6.93 13.92 -12.73
N ILE A 243 6.23 14.92 -13.30
CA ILE A 243 5.49 15.92 -12.51
C ILE A 243 4.30 15.25 -11.79
N GLN A 244 3.56 14.43 -12.54
CA GLN A 244 2.40 13.69 -12.06
C GLN A 244 2.83 12.65 -11.02
N PHE A 245 3.93 11.95 -11.28
CA PHE A 245 4.52 10.95 -10.38
C PHE A 245 4.96 11.57 -9.05
N HIS A 246 5.73 12.66 -9.11
CA HIS A 246 6.18 13.38 -7.92
C HIS A 246 4.98 13.85 -7.08
N LYS A 247 3.95 14.41 -7.72
CA LYS A 247 2.73 14.84 -7.02
C LYS A 247 1.96 13.66 -6.42
N ALA A 248 1.77 12.58 -7.17
CA ALA A 248 1.01 11.42 -6.71
C ALA A 248 1.68 10.73 -5.50
N THR A 249 3.01 10.54 -5.57
CA THR A 249 3.79 9.97 -4.47
C THR A 249 3.78 10.86 -3.23
N SER A 250 3.97 12.17 -3.38
CA SER A 250 3.89 13.14 -2.28
C SER A 250 2.56 13.03 -1.53
N ILE A 251 1.44 12.98 -2.26
CA ILE A 251 0.10 12.90 -1.66
C ILE A 251 -0.11 11.54 -1.00
N ALA A 252 0.30 10.44 -1.64
CA ALA A 252 0.13 9.10 -1.09
C ALA A 252 0.91 8.92 0.22
N MET A 253 2.19 9.33 0.24
CA MET A 253 3.01 9.29 1.46
C MET A 253 2.45 10.20 2.56
N SER A 254 1.89 11.35 2.20
CA SER A 254 1.38 12.32 3.18
C SER A 254 0.03 11.93 3.78
N GLN A 255 -0.83 11.28 3.00
CA GLN A 255 -2.26 11.10 3.33
C GLN A 255 -2.63 9.64 3.60
N SER A 256 -1.77 8.66 3.26
CA SER A 256 -2.09 7.24 3.50
C SER A 256 -2.16 6.94 5.01
N PRO A 257 -3.29 6.40 5.51
CA PRO A 257 -3.46 6.03 6.91
C PRO A 257 -2.72 4.73 7.28
N GLY A 258 -2.20 4.00 6.31
CA GLY A 258 -1.55 2.71 6.51
C GLY A 258 -0.54 2.41 5.41
N ARG A 259 -0.19 1.14 5.26
CA ARG A 259 0.78 0.70 4.26
C ARG A 259 0.24 0.97 2.85
N ILE A 260 1.05 1.62 2.02
CA ILE A 260 0.76 1.87 0.61
C ILE A 260 1.04 0.58 -0.16
N SER A 261 0.07 0.12 -0.94
CA SER A 261 0.11 -1.13 -1.71
C SER A 261 -0.14 -0.87 -3.20
N SER A 262 0.09 -1.86 -4.06
CA SER A 262 -0.07 -1.76 -5.51
C SER A 262 -1.51 -1.91 -6.01
N LEU A 263 -2.52 -1.96 -5.13
CA LEU A 263 -3.94 -2.26 -5.47
C LEU A 263 -4.16 -3.58 -6.21
N ALA A 264 -3.28 -4.56 -5.99
CA ALA A 264 -3.29 -5.81 -6.74
C ALA A 264 -3.30 -5.61 -8.27
N LEU A 265 -2.82 -4.45 -8.75
CA LEU A 265 -2.63 -4.22 -10.18
C LEU A 265 -1.76 -5.36 -10.72
N PRO A 266 -2.17 -6.03 -11.82
CA PRO A 266 -1.52 -7.21 -12.34
C PRO A 266 -0.03 -6.97 -12.54
N ILE A 267 0.76 -7.46 -11.60
CA ILE A 267 2.11 -7.91 -11.85
C ILE A 267 1.94 -9.04 -12.87
N PRO A 268 2.66 -9.03 -14.01
CA PRO A 268 2.73 -10.18 -14.90
C PRO A 268 3.18 -11.44 -14.14
N GLN A 269 2.24 -12.17 -13.54
CA GLN A 269 2.44 -13.55 -13.13
C GLN A 269 2.02 -14.42 -14.31
N ASN A 270 3.02 -14.77 -15.11
CA ASN A 270 3.07 -16.05 -15.81
C ASN A 270 1.85 -16.36 -16.70
N VAL A 271 1.76 -15.72 -17.87
CA VAL A 271 0.95 -16.28 -18.98
C VAL A 271 1.86 -16.63 -20.13
N LEU A 272 2.76 -17.59 -19.90
CA LEU A 272 3.12 -18.65 -20.84
C LEU A 272 3.61 -19.81 -19.97
N GLY A 273 3.02 -21.00 -20.19
CA GLY A 273 3.21 -22.17 -19.33
C GLY A 273 4.66 -22.60 -19.12
N GLU A 274 4.80 -23.43 -18.08
CA GLU A 274 6.01 -24.08 -17.56
C GLU A 274 6.88 -23.27 -16.59
N GLN A 275 6.71 -23.68 -15.32
CA GLN A 275 7.62 -23.51 -14.21
C GLN A 275 9.09 -23.45 -14.63
N ARG A 276 9.62 -22.23 -14.63
CA ARG A 276 11.04 -22.01 -14.37
C ARG A 276 11.15 -20.75 -13.54
N ARG A 277 11.98 -20.80 -12.49
CA ARG A 277 12.41 -19.63 -11.73
C ARG A 277 12.91 -18.56 -12.72
N VAL A 278 12.04 -17.64 -13.10
CA VAL A 278 12.39 -16.45 -13.87
C VAL A 278 13.07 -15.51 -12.88
N PRO A 279 14.22 -14.91 -13.20
CA PRO A 279 14.72 -13.78 -12.43
C PRO A 279 13.60 -12.75 -12.36
N VAL A 280 13.25 -12.27 -11.17
CA VAL A 280 12.36 -11.11 -11.00
C VAL A 280 12.87 -10.05 -11.98
N SER A 281 12.05 -9.67 -12.96
CA SER A 281 12.46 -8.69 -13.97
C SER A 281 12.88 -7.40 -13.26
N ALA A 282 13.78 -6.62 -13.86
CA ALA A 282 14.21 -5.35 -13.28
C ALA A 282 13.00 -4.45 -12.94
N ASP A 283 11.93 -4.52 -13.73
CA ASP A 283 10.71 -3.73 -13.55
C ASP A 283 9.93 -4.11 -12.27
N LEU A 284 9.85 -5.41 -11.94
CA LEU A 284 9.26 -5.83 -10.66
C LEU A 284 10.08 -5.36 -9.46
N THR A 285 11.39 -5.24 -9.65
CA THR A 285 12.30 -4.69 -8.62
C THR A 285 12.02 -3.20 -8.40
N TYR A 286 11.78 -2.42 -9.46
CA TYR A 286 11.51 -0.98 -9.35
C TYR A 286 10.17 -0.65 -8.70
N ILE A 287 9.11 -1.41 -8.99
CA ILE A 287 7.80 -1.21 -8.34
C ILE A 287 7.90 -1.49 -6.84
N TYR A 288 8.53 -2.60 -6.45
CA TYR A 288 8.75 -2.92 -5.05
C TYR A 288 9.58 -1.85 -4.35
N LEU A 289 10.70 -1.45 -4.97
CA LEU A 289 11.58 -0.39 -4.46
C LEU A 289 10.84 0.95 -4.30
N MET A 290 9.98 1.31 -5.25
CA MET A 290 9.16 2.51 -5.17
C MET A 290 8.19 2.44 -4.00
N LEU A 291 7.42 1.36 -3.88
CA LEU A 291 6.45 1.20 -2.78
C LEU A 291 7.14 1.15 -1.41
N GLU A 292 8.30 0.51 -1.33
CA GLU A 292 9.11 0.48 -0.11
C GLU A 292 9.64 1.87 0.24
N ALA A 293 10.19 2.62 -0.74
CA ALA A 293 10.61 4.00 -0.53
C ALA A 293 9.46 4.90 -0.06
N MET A 294 8.26 4.73 -0.64
CA MET A 294 7.07 5.48 -0.23
C MET A 294 6.66 5.17 1.21
N ASN A 295 6.63 3.89 1.58
CA ASN A 295 6.28 3.49 2.94
C ASN A 295 7.33 3.95 3.96
N ASN A 296 8.62 3.83 3.62
CA ASN A 296 9.72 4.29 4.47
C ASN A 296 9.65 5.82 4.69
N ALA A 297 9.50 6.61 3.63
CA ALA A 297 9.39 8.06 3.73
C ALA A 297 8.16 8.49 4.54
N ARG A 298 7.03 7.80 4.38
CA ARG A 298 5.84 8.00 5.20
C ARG A 298 6.11 7.72 6.68
N GLU A 299 6.67 6.55 7.00
CA GLU A 299 6.95 6.14 8.38
C GLU A 299 7.98 7.06 9.04
N GLU A 300 9.05 7.41 8.33
CA GLU A 300 10.07 8.36 8.79
C GLU A 300 9.46 9.75 9.04
N GLY A 301 8.63 10.24 8.10
CA GLY A 301 7.92 11.51 8.27
C GLY A 301 7.05 11.53 9.52
N ILE A 302 6.26 10.48 9.76
CA ILE A 302 5.41 10.36 10.97
C ILE A 302 6.27 10.25 12.24
N ALA A 303 7.31 9.41 12.22
CA ALA A 303 8.22 9.23 13.33
C ALA A 303 8.92 10.54 13.72
N ASN A 304 9.35 11.33 12.73
CA ASN A 304 9.97 12.64 12.96
C ASN A 304 9.02 13.64 13.63
N LEU A 305 7.74 13.67 13.24
CA LEU A 305 6.74 14.53 13.91
C LEU A 305 6.51 14.10 15.36
N LEU A 306 6.40 12.79 15.61
CA LEU A 306 6.27 12.26 16.97
C LEU A 306 7.52 12.56 17.82
N HIS A 307 8.70 12.43 17.23
CA HIS A 307 9.97 12.77 17.87
C HIS A 307 9.97 14.23 18.31
N ILE A 308 9.63 15.16 17.40
CA ILE A 308 9.53 16.60 17.71
C ILE A 308 8.60 16.84 18.90
N LEU A 309 7.41 16.24 18.92
CA LEU A 309 6.46 16.40 20.02
C LEU A 309 7.03 15.95 21.38
N HIS A 310 7.64 14.77 21.42
CA HIS A 310 8.22 14.23 22.65
C HIS A 310 9.49 14.97 23.08
N GLU A 311 10.28 15.46 22.13
CA GLU A 311 11.44 16.30 22.38
C GLU A 311 11.02 17.64 23.00
N GLU A 312 10.02 18.33 22.44
CA GLU A 312 9.46 19.55 23.02
C GLU A 312 8.93 19.32 24.43
N GLN A 313 8.18 18.23 24.65
CA GLN A 313 7.67 17.85 25.96
C GLN A 313 8.81 17.66 26.96
N THR A 314 9.88 16.98 26.57
CA THR A 314 11.07 16.74 27.39
C THR A 314 11.82 18.05 27.68
N ALA A 315 11.98 18.90 26.67
CA ALA A 315 12.67 20.18 26.79
C ALA A 315 11.97 21.14 27.78
N PHE A 316 10.64 21.17 27.81
CA PHE A 316 9.90 21.93 28.82
C PHE A 316 10.03 21.32 30.23
N LEU A 317 10.05 19.99 30.34
CA LEU A 317 10.16 19.30 31.63
C LEU A 317 11.51 19.51 32.31
N TYR A 318 12.60 19.50 31.54
CA TYR A 318 13.97 19.60 32.05
C TYR A 318 14.58 21.01 31.92
N ASP A 319 13.73 22.04 31.92
CA ASP A 319 14.15 23.45 31.92
C ASP A 319 15.02 23.89 30.72
N GLN A 320 14.95 23.19 29.58
CA GLN A 320 15.73 23.50 28.37
C GLN A 320 15.08 24.55 27.47
N LYS A 321 13.74 24.64 27.49
CA LYS A 321 12.95 25.65 26.76
C LYS A 321 12.04 26.42 27.72
N GLY A 322 11.66 27.65 27.34
CA GLY A 322 10.73 28.50 28.11
C GLY A 322 11.39 29.49 29.08
N CYS A 323 10.80 30.68 29.22
CA CYS A 323 11.44 31.82 29.90
C CYS A 323 11.26 31.86 31.43
N SER A 324 10.40 31.00 31.99
CA SER A 324 10.12 30.96 33.43
C SER A 324 9.54 29.61 33.85
N PHE A 325 9.56 29.29 35.14
CA PHE A 325 8.94 28.08 35.67
C PHE A 325 7.45 27.99 35.29
N ALA A 326 6.71 29.10 35.38
CA ALA A 326 5.31 29.16 34.97
C ALA A 326 5.15 28.89 33.47
N CYS A 327 6.02 29.50 32.65
CA CYS A 327 6.04 29.29 31.21
C CYS A 327 6.16 27.79 30.87
N ARG A 328 7.18 27.15 31.46
CA ARG A 328 7.50 25.75 31.22
C ARG A 328 6.42 24.80 31.69
N SER A 329 5.92 25.01 32.91
CA SER A 329 4.84 24.19 33.47
C SER A 329 3.57 24.24 32.63
N MET A 330 3.19 25.43 32.17
CA MET A 330 1.99 25.62 31.35
C MET A 330 2.15 25.02 29.96
N MET A 331 3.28 25.25 29.28
CA MET A 331 3.54 24.69 27.96
C MET A 331 3.65 23.16 28.00
N TYR A 332 4.39 22.60 28.97
CA TYR A 332 4.46 21.16 29.20
C TYR A 332 3.08 20.55 29.41
N GLY A 333 2.28 21.15 30.29
CA GLY A 333 0.94 20.66 30.61
C GLY A 333 -0.02 20.76 29.43
N ALA A 334 0.03 21.86 28.68
CA ALA A 334 -0.78 22.04 27.47
C ALA A 334 -0.41 21.02 26.39
N LEU A 335 0.89 20.84 26.12
CA LEU A 335 1.39 19.92 25.11
C LEU A 335 1.05 18.48 25.46
N THR A 336 1.28 18.09 26.72
CA THR A 336 0.95 16.75 27.22
C THR A 336 -0.54 16.45 27.09
N LYS A 337 -1.41 17.42 27.41
CA LYS A 337 -2.87 17.27 27.22
C LYS A 337 -3.24 17.16 25.74
N ALA A 338 -2.67 17.99 24.87
CA ALA A 338 -2.93 17.95 23.44
C ALA A 338 -2.51 16.60 22.83
N MET A 339 -1.33 16.10 23.19
CA MET A 339 -0.85 14.77 22.78
C MET A 339 -1.76 13.66 23.31
N GLN A 340 -2.19 13.72 24.57
CA GLN A 340 -3.10 12.74 25.16
C GLN A 340 -4.45 12.69 24.43
N CYS A 341 -5.06 13.86 24.15
CA CYS A 341 -6.36 13.93 23.45
C CYS A 341 -6.31 13.41 22.01
N ASN A 342 -5.12 13.36 21.41
CA ASN A 342 -4.90 12.87 20.05
C ASN A 342 -4.32 11.45 19.99
N GLY A 343 -4.15 10.78 21.14
CA GLY A 343 -3.58 9.42 21.19
C GLY A 343 -2.08 9.36 20.84
N LEU A 344 -1.33 10.44 21.07
CA LEU A 344 0.09 10.57 20.69
C LEU A 344 1.06 10.42 21.87
N ASN A 345 0.56 10.22 23.09
CA ASN A 345 1.39 10.26 24.30
C ASN A 345 1.77 8.85 24.80
N LEU A 346 0.79 8.09 25.32
CA LEU A 346 0.99 6.72 25.80
C LEU A 346 -0.25 5.85 25.49
N PRO A 347 -0.08 4.64 24.92
CA PRO A 347 1.16 4.14 24.31
C PRO A 347 1.58 5.03 23.13
N ARG A 348 2.89 5.10 22.87
CA ARG A 348 3.39 5.86 21.72
C ARG A 348 3.00 5.10 20.45
N PRO A 349 2.52 5.79 19.40
CA PRO A 349 2.32 5.13 18.12
C PRO A 349 3.65 4.54 17.62
N GLU A 350 3.59 3.35 17.04
CA GLU A 350 4.74 2.63 16.49
C GLU A 350 4.51 2.27 15.01
N PRO A 351 5.58 2.07 14.21
CA PRO A 351 5.47 1.60 12.84
C PRO A 351 4.64 0.30 12.74
N PRO A 352 3.80 0.15 11.70
CA PRO A 352 3.71 1.01 10.52
C PRO A 352 2.74 2.19 10.70
N PHE A 353 2.39 2.59 11.94
CA PHE A 353 1.54 3.74 12.27
C PHE A 353 0.11 3.66 11.68
N HIS A 354 -0.54 2.50 11.84
CA HIS A 354 -1.92 2.30 11.37
C HIS A 354 -2.88 3.38 11.88
N GLY A 355 -3.72 3.89 10.97
CA GLY A 355 -4.69 4.96 11.22
C GLY A 355 -4.10 6.38 11.33
N LEU A 356 -2.76 6.51 11.27
CA LEU A 356 -2.09 7.80 11.25
C LEU A 356 -1.54 8.09 9.85
N ASN A 357 -1.82 9.30 9.38
CA ASN A 357 -1.18 9.87 8.20
C ASN A 357 -0.45 11.17 8.58
N TYR A 358 0.61 11.48 7.83
CA TYR A 358 1.49 12.62 8.09
C TYR A 358 0.74 13.95 8.06
N GLY A 359 -0.02 14.21 7.00
CA GLY A 359 -0.70 15.50 6.81
C GLY A 359 -1.74 15.77 7.89
N GLY A 360 -2.49 14.75 8.31
CA GLY A 360 -3.42 14.81 9.42
C GLY A 360 -2.73 15.06 10.77
N LEU A 361 -1.56 14.47 10.99
CA LEU A 361 -0.75 14.73 12.19
C LEU A 361 -0.23 16.18 12.21
N VAL A 362 0.30 16.69 11.09
CA VAL A 362 0.71 18.10 10.97
C VAL A 362 -0.46 19.02 11.25
N GLN A 363 -1.62 18.75 10.67
CA GLN A 363 -2.82 19.56 10.88
C GLN A 363 -3.25 19.55 12.36
N LYS A 364 -3.18 18.40 13.03
CA LYS A 364 -3.42 18.28 14.48
C LYS A 364 -2.42 19.14 15.27
N MET A 365 -1.13 19.02 15.00
CA MET A 365 -0.07 19.77 15.69
C MET A 365 -0.26 21.29 15.55
N ILE A 366 -0.56 21.77 14.34
CA ILE A 366 -0.83 23.19 14.08
C ILE A 366 -2.09 23.67 14.82
N SER A 367 -3.08 22.80 15.00
CA SER A 367 -4.34 23.12 15.70
C SER A 367 -4.26 23.08 17.23
N PHE A 368 -3.11 22.71 17.82
CA PHE A 368 -2.99 22.63 19.28
C PHE A 368 -3.26 23.99 19.94
N GLU A 369 -4.12 23.98 20.95
CA GLU A 369 -4.47 25.18 21.69
C GLU A 369 -3.31 25.64 22.57
N SER A 370 -2.78 26.82 22.28
CA SER A 370 -1.74 27.43 23.12
C SER A 370 -2.36 28.00 24.40
N PRO A 371 -1.70 27.86 25.57
CA PRO A 371 -2.25 28.33 26.83
C PRO A 371 -2.47 29.86 26.83
N PRO A 372 -3.52 30.36 27.51
CA PRO A 372 -3.72 31.78 27.69
C PRO A 372 -2.70 32.37 28.68
N TRP A 373 -2.10 33.50 28.34
CA TRP A 373 -1.21 34.25 29.23
C TRP A 373 -1.93 35.49 29.74
N TYR A 374 -2.04 35.64 31.05
CA TYR A 374 -2.65 36.82 31.65
C TYR A 374 -1.60 37.90 31.89
N LYS A 375 -1.91 39.14 31.48
CA LYS A 375 -1.06 40.30 31.75
C LYS A 375 -1.02 40.58 33.25
N SER A 376 0.18 40.81 33.80
CA SER A 376 0.31 41.45 35.11
C SER A 376 -0.25 42.87 35.02
N ARG A 377 -1.05 43.28 36.03
CA ARG A 377 -1.58 44.65 36.13
C ARG A 377 -0.44 45.67 36.02
N GLY A 378 -0.44 46.47 34.95
CA GLY A 378 0.54 47.53 34.69
C GLY A 378 1.55 47.26 33.56
N SER A 379 1.55 46.07 32.95
CA SER A 379 2.40 45.76 31.79
C SER A 379 1.69 46.05 30.46
N SER A 380 2.34 46.78 29.53
CA SER A 380 1.78 47.01 28.19
C SER A 380 1.95 45.80 27.25
N CYS A 381 3.03 45.03 27.40
CA CYS A 381 3.35 43.88 26.54
C CYS A 381 2.57 42.61 26.92
N ASP A 382 2.12 41.87 25.90
CA ASP A 382 1.62 40.50 26.05
C ASP A 382 2.81 39.56 26.27
N HIS A 383 2.63 38.50 27.07
CA HIS A 383 3.71 37.51 27.27
C HIS A 383 4.10 36.84 25.94
N ARG A 384 3.13 36.77 25.01
CA ARG A 384 3.34 36.31 23.63
C ARG A 384 4.35 37.15 22.86
N ASP A 385 4.44 38.44 23.16
CA ASP A 385 5.37 39.36 22.49
C ASP A 385 6.82 39.22 23.01
N VAL A 386 7.00 38.55 24.16
CA VAL A 386 8.28 38.52 24.89
C VAL A 386 8.89 37.11 24.93
N CYS A 387 8.08 36.06 24.85
CA CYS A 387 8.55 34.68 24.92
C CYS A 387 8.21 33.90 23.64
N VAL A 388 9.24 33.56 22.87
CA VAL A 388 9.10 32.74 21.64
C VAL A 388 8.57 31.33 21.90
N TYR A 389 8.60 30.85 23.14
CA TYR A 389 8.10 29.51 23.51
C TYR A 389 6.67 29.52 24.06
N SER A 390 5.99 30.66 24.05
CA SER A 390 4.69 30.83 24.70
C SER A 390 3.51 30.38 23.83
N THR A 391 3.77 29.92 22.60
CA THR A 391 2.77 29.44 21.64
C THR A 391 3.26 28.18 20.92
N PHE A 392 2.34 27.33 20.47
CA PHE A 392 2.68 26.19 19.61
C PHE A 392 2.98 26.59 18.16
N ALA A 393 2.40 27.68 17.68
CA ALA A 393 2.67 28.20 16.34
C ALA A 393 4.17 28.41 16.11
N SER A 394 4.87 29.01 17.08
CA SER A 394 6.32 29.22 16.99
C SER A 394 7.16 27.95 17.15
N LEU A 395 6.62 26.88 17.76
CA LEU A 395 7.33 25.60 17.87
C LEU A 395 7.18 24.75 16.59
N PHE A 396 6.08 24.93 15.87
CA PHE A 396 5.68 24.09 14.73
C PHE A 396 5.65 24.84 13.40
N ASP A 397 6.27 26.02 13.31
CA ASP A 397 6.20 26.93 12.16
C ASP A 397 6.82 26.34 10.88
N LEU A 398 7.78 25.41 11.03
CA LEU A 398 8.49 24.77 9.91
C LEU A 398 7.87 23.43 9.48
N LEU A 399 6.69 23.07 9.99
CA LEU A 399 6.03 21.83 9.59
C LEU A 399 5.40 21.98 8.21
N TYR A 400 5.91 21.20 7.26
CA TYR A 400 5.32 21.08 5.94
C TYR A 400 4.06 20.22 5.99
N ARG A 401 3.03 20.59 5.22
CA ARG A 401 1.79 19.80 5.18
C ARG A 401 1.94 18.44 4.50
N ASN A 402 2.90 18.33 3.58
CA ASN A 402 3.13 17.14 2.78
C ASN A 402 4.61 16.75 2.78
N ILE A 403 4.85 15.45 2.71
CA ILE A 403 6.15 14.84 2.41
C ILE A 403 6.47 15.13 0.94
N GLU A 404 7.73 15.44 0.65
CA GLU A 404 8.21 15.65 -0.72
C GLU A 404 8.03 14.38 -1.56
N GLY A 405 7.69 14.55 -2.84
CA GLY A 405 7.46 13.41 -3.73
C GLY A 405 8.76 12.71 -4.12
N LEU A 406 8.64 11.47 -4.59
CA LEU A 406 9.79 10.73 -5.08
C LEU A 406 10.20 11.21 -6.47
N ASP A 407 11.51 11.18 -6.74
CA ASP A 407 12.03 11.37 -8.10
C ASP A 407 11.91 10.06 -8.89
N LEU A 408 11.12 10.10 -9.96
CA LEU A 408 10.88 8.99 -10.87
C LEU A 408 12.19 8.39 -11.43
N SER A 409 13.24 9.19 -11.61
CA SER A 409 14.50 8.75 -12.22
C SER A 409 15.15 7.57 -11.50
N HIS A 410 14.87 7.39 -10.20
CA HIS A 410 15.40 6.30 -9.37
C HIS A 410 14.60 4.99 -9.50
N TYR A 411 13.44 5.00 -10.16
CA TYR A 411 12.48 3.89 -10.18
C TYR A 411 12.15 3.43 -11.60
N ILE A 412 13.04 3.66 -12.56
CA ILE A 412 12.87 3.25 -13.95
C ILE A 412 14.12 2.55 -14.45
N SER A 413 13.95 1.57 -15.35
CA SER A 413 15.06 0.93 -16.08
C SER A 413 15.64 1.80 -17.18
#